data_AF-A0A959KTX9-F1
#
_entry.id   AF-A0A959KTX9-F1
#
_cell.length_a   1.000
_cell.length_b   1.000
_cell.length_c   1.000
_cell.angle_alpha   90.00
_cell.angle_beta   90.00
_cell.angle_gamma   90.00
#
_symmetry.space_group_name_H-M   'P 1'
#
loop_
_entity.id
_entity.type
_entity.pdbx_description
1 polymer ?
#
loop_
_entity_poly.entity_id
_entity_poly.type
_entity_poly.pdbx_seq_one_letter_code
_entity_poly.pdbx_strand_id
1 'polypeptide(L)'
;AFVQYLRSPAGGNVPAEHIRLLLNDKATTGQIVNALGWLTDVVGEDETAIIYFSGHGDVETQTAMNLGFFLTYDSPSHSYMAGAYALLYLQSVVTTISQQNKARVIVISDACRAGQLAGMSIGGPQVTANMLRQQFANEVKILACGPDEYSNEGVQWGNGRGAFSFHLIRGLQGLADTDGNYEVNLREIDLYLSEIVPRETAPSEQYPMVVGSRSTTLSLVDPASLQQLEKGKEQEAPFVLAAVVTKNLEEAVLSAVDTSIQEWYAAFARALEEGRLLEPESESAYHYYQLLKDQEEMKPLRGAMARNLAAALQDGAQQAINQYLQSDPSELARRAKNDPLYGKYPLYLARSAELLGRQHYLYNNLKAKELYFEGVQKRLEGERADDPGLFQEALNHLTEAI
;
A
#
# COMPACT_ATOMS: atom_id res chain seq x y z
N ALA A 1 -5.87 15.62 3.33
CA ALA A 1 -5.20 16.39 4.40
C ALA A 1 -3.69 16.19 4.42
N PHE A 2 -3.16 14.99 4.72
CA PHE A 2 -1.71 14.78 4.84
C PHE A 2 -0.93 15.12 3.55
N VAL A 3 -1.45 14.76 2.36
CA VAL A 3 -0.86 15.18 1.07
C VAL A 3 -0.82 16.71 0.92
N GLN A 4 -1.84 17.43 1.37
CA GLN A 4 -1.84 18.91 1.33
C GLN A 4 -0.79 19.47 2.28
N TYR A 5 -0.64 18.86 3.47
CA TYR A 5 0.43 19.21 4.40
C TYR A 5 1.80 19.04 3.75
N LEU A 6 2.12 17.86 3.17
CA LEU A 6 3.40 17.61 2.50
C LEU A 6 3.71 18.63 1.39
N ARG A 7 2.69 19.05 0.64
CA ARG A 7 2.83 20.05 -0.45
C ARG A 7 2.93 21.50 0.04
N SER A 8 2.70 21.75 1.33
CA SER A 8 2.79 23.09 1.93
C SER A 8 4.24 23.41 2.33
N PRO A 9 4.58 24.69 2.58
CA PRO A 9 5.88 25.07 3.14
C PRO A 9 6.21 24.34 4.44
N ALA A 10 5.24 24.20 5.34
CA ALA A 10 5.39 23.50 6.62
C ALA A 10 5.60 21.98 6.48
N GLY A 11 5.22 21.38 5.35
CA GLY A 11 5.47 19.97 5.04
C GLY A 11 6.62 19.74 4.07
N GLY A 12 7.42 20.77 3.77
CA GLY A 12 8.63 20.66 2.96
C GLY A 12 8.44 20.86 1.46
N ASN A 13 7.28 21.35 1.00
CA ASN A 13 6.98 21.58 -0.42
C ASN A 13 7.23 20.34 -1.29
N VAL A 14 6.84 19.15 -0.81
CA VAL A 14 7.08 17.88 -1.52
C VAL A 14 6.44 17.96 -2.91
N PRO A 15 7.21 17.75 -3.99
CA PRO A 15 6.68 17.77 -5.35
C PRO A 15 5.60 16.70 -5.54
N ALA A 16 4.57 16.99 -6.34
CA ALA A 16 3.43 16.08 -6.52
C ALA A 16 3.85 14.74 -7.13
N GLU A 17 4.85 14.76 -8.01
CA GLU A 17 5.47 13.61 -8.64
C GLU A 17 6.12 12.62 -7.65
N HIS A 18 6.51 13.11 -6.46
CA HIS A 18 7.07 12.32 -5.36
C HIS A 18 6.00 11.80 -4.39
N ILE A 19 4.71 11.97 -4.70
CA ILE A 19 3.60 11.53 -3.85
C ILE A 19 2.70 10.58 -4.62
N ARG A 20 2.60 9.32 -4.21
CA ARG A 20 1.54 8.39 -4.67
C ARG A 20 0.38 8.42 -3.69
N LEU A 21 -0.83 8.71 -4.20
CA LEU A 21 -2.06 8.76 -3.39
C LEU A 21 -3.07 7.72 -3.89
N LEU A 22 -3.39 6.76 -3.04
CA LEU A 22 -4.42 5.76 -3.28
C LEU A 22 -5.57 5.99 -2.32
N LEU A 23 -6.78 6.18 -2.84
CA LEU A 23 -7.99 6.41 -2.05
C LEU A 23 -9.06 5.41 -2.47
N ASN A 24 -9.80 4.90 -1.50
CA ASN A 24 -11.00 4.07 -1.71
C ASN A 24 -10.76 2.93 -2.70
N ASP A 25 -11.52 2.87 -3.79
CA ASP A 25 -11.46 1.85 -4.84
C ASP A 25 -10.08 1.72 -5.52
N LYS A 26 -9.22 2.74 -5.37
CA LYS A 26 -7.83 2.71 -5.86
C LYS A 26 -6.83 2.13 -4.86
N ALA A 27 -7.22 1.94 -3.60
CA ALA A 27 -6.38 1.39 -2.54
C ALA A 27 -6.57 -0.13 -2.40
N THR A 28 -6.43 -0.87 -3.50
CA THR A 28 -6.41 -2.35 -3.47
C THR A 28 -5.05 -2.87 -2.99
N THR A 29 -4.98 -4.12 -2.53
CA THR A 29 -3.74 -4.78 -2.13
C THR A 29 -2.71 -4.75 -3.26
N GLY A 30 -3.14 -5.01 -4.50
CA GLY A 30 -2.28 -4.95 -5.68
C GLY A 30 -1.69 -3.55 -5.91
N GLN A 31 -2.51 -2.51 -5.79
CA GLN A 31 -2.06 -1.12 -5.99
C GLN A 31 -1.17 -0.62 -4.85
N ILE A 32 -1.42 -1.02 -3.61
CA ILE A 32 -0.56 -0.70 -2.46
C ILE A 32 0.83 -1.34 -2.64
N VAL A 33 0.88 -2.61 -3.03
CA VAL A 33 2.14 -3.30 -3.33
C VAL A 33 2.88 -2.61 -4.47
N ASN A 34 2.17 -2.21 -5.52
CA ASN A 34 2.75 -1.44 -6.61
C ASN A 34 3.40 -0.13 -6.13
N ALA A 35 2.65 0.67 -5.35
CA ALA A 35 3.12 1.95 -4.84
C ALA A 35 4.33 1.79 -3.90
N LEU A 36 4.34 0.77 -3.05
CA LEU A 36 5.49 0.46 -2.20
C LEU A 36 6.71 0.02 -3.00
N GLY A 37 6.53 -0.79 -4.04
CA GLY A 37 7.61 -1.16 -4.97
C GLY A 37 8.17 0.05 -5.73
N TRP A 38 7.30 0.98 -6.16
CA TRP A 38 7.76 2.26 -6.71
C TRP A 38 8.58 3.05 -5.69
N LEU A 39 8.13 3.15 -4.44
CA LEU A 39 8.85 3.89 -3.41
C LEU A 39 10.23 3.29 -3.14
N THR A 40 10.35 1.96 -3.11
CA THR A 40 11.63 1.26 -2.98
C THR A 40 12.58 1.52 -4.15
N ASP A 41 12.07 1.63 -5.37
CA ASP A 41 12.91 1.87 -6.55
C ASP A 41 13.46 3.29 -6.63
N VAL A 42 12.67 4.29 -6.19
CA VAL A 42 13.01 5.70 -6.41
C VAL A 42 13.77 6.34 -5.26
N VAL A 43 13.62 5.83 -4.04
CA VAL A 43 14.28 6.42 -2.86
C VAL A 43 15.76 6.06 -2.81
N GLY A 44 16.62 7.07 -2.81
CA GLY A 44 18.08 6.95 -2.74
C GLY A 44 18.66 6.98 -1.32
N GLU A 45 19.98 6.81 -1.23
CA GLU A 45 20.76 6.95 0.02
C GLU A 45 20.58 8.36 0.62
N ASP A 46 20.45 8.43 1.95
CA ASP A 46 20.20 9.66 2.72
C ASP A 46 18.89 10.40 2.43
N GLU A 47 18.04 9.89 1.53
CA GLU A 47 16.69 10.42 1.30
C GLU A 47 15.69 9.95 2.37
N THR A 48 14.48 10.51 2.35
CA THR A 48 13.39 10.12 3.27
C THR A 48 12.19 9.57 2.51
N ALA A 49 11.86 8.30 2.76
CA ALA A 49 10.61 7.69 2.36
C ALA A 49 9.55 7.90 3.45
N ILE A 50 8.36 8.36 3.07
CA ILE A 50 7.22 8.48 3.99
C ILE A 50 6.11 7.54 3.51
N ILE A 51 5.68 6.62 4.39
CA ILE A 51 4.55 5.74 4.17
C ILE A 51 3.46 6.16 5.13
N TYR A 52 2.33 6.64 4.62
CA TYR A 52 1.18 7.03 5.41
C TYR A 52 -0.01 6.13 5.06
N PHE A 53 -0.56 5.43 6.05
CA PHE A 53 -1.78 4.63 5.92
C PHE A 53 -2.85 5.16 6.86
N SER A 54 -4.09 5.28 6.38
CA SER A 54 -5.26 5.59 7.20
C SER A 54 -6.43 4.75 6.71
N GLY A 55 -7.04 3.99 7.61
CA GLY A 55 -8.10 3.06 7.29
C GLY A 55 -8.24 1.95 8.34
N HIS A 56 -8.95 0.89 7.99
CA HIS A 56 -9.13 -0.23 8.91
C HIS A 56 -7.85 -1.08 9.02
N GLY A 57 -7.56 -1.50 10.24
CA GLY A 57 -6.53 -2.47 10.56
C GLY A 57 -7.09 -3.50 11.52
N ASP A 58 -6.61 -4.73 11.42
CA ASP A 58 -7.00 -5.80 12.32
C ASP A 58 -5.89 -6.84 12.49
N VAL A 59 -6.08 -7.76 13.43
CA VAL A 59 -5.16 -8.84 13.79
C VAL A 59 -5.87 -10.16 13.61
N GLU A 60 -5.24 -11.08 12.89
CA GLU A 60 -5.69 -12.47 12.75
C GLU A 60 -5.35 -13.25 14.02
N THR A 61 -6.37 -13.65 14.79
CA THR A 61 -6.20 -14.32 16.10
C THR A 61 -6.31 -15.84 16.02
N GLN A 62 -6.59 -16.41 14.85
CA GLN A 62 -6.71 -17.86 14.67
C GLN A 62 -5.36 -18.59 14.73
N THR A 63 -4.24 -17.88 14.58
CA THR A 63 -2.90 -18.46 14.64
C THR A 63 -2.10 -17.89 15.80
N ALA A 64 -1.18 -18.67 16.35
CA ALA A 64 -0.26 -18.21 17.39
C ALA A 64 0.62 -17.01 16.98
N MET A 65 0.70 -16.70 15.69
CA MET A 65 1.48 -15.57 15.19
C MET A 65 0.79 -14.22 15.33
N ASN A 66 -0.54 -14.18 15.58
CA ASN A 66 -1.33 -12.95 15.74
C ASN A 66 -0.94 -11.86 14.71
N LEU A 67 -0.92 -12.22 13.42
CA LEU A 67 -0.44 -11.33 12.37
C LEU A 67 -1.38 -10.12 12.22
N GLY A 68 -0.80 -8.93 12.16
CA GLY A 68 -1.54 -7.71 11.86
C GLY A 68 -1.65 -7.45 10.37
N PHE A 69 -2.75 -6.80 9.98
CA PHE A 69 -3.11 -6.48 8.60
C PHE A 69 -3.60 -5.05 8.47
N PHE A 70 -3.25 -4.42 7.35
CA PHE A 70 -4.02 -3.32 6.79
C PHE A 70 -5.14 -3.90 5.93
N LEU A 71 -6.37 -3.46 6.21
CA LEU A 71 -7.52 -3.81 5.39
C LEU A 71 -7.63 -2.82 4.25
N THR A 72 -7.23 -3.28 3.08
CA THR A 72 -7.34 -2.60 1.79
C THR A 72 -8.78 -2.60 1.30
N TYR A 73 -9.07 -1.85 0.24
CA TYR A 73 -10.42 -1.80 -0.33
C TYR A 73 -10.96 -3.17 -0.75
N ASP A 74 -10.08 -4.03 -1.24
CA ASP A 74 -10.34 -5.40 -1.65
C ASP A 74 -9.88 -6.42 -0.59
N SER A 75 -9.93 -6.07 0.69
CA SER A 75 -9.76 -7.04 1.77
C SER A 75 -11.07 -7.80 2.04
N PRO A 76 -11.01 -9.12 2.27
CA PRO A 76 -12.19 -9.87 2.68
C PRO A 76 -12.59 -9.47 4.11
N SER A 77 -13.89 -9.53 4.41
CA SER A 77 -14.42 -9.17 5.73
C SER A 77 -14.06 -10.17 6.83
N HIS A 78 -13.68 -11.39 6.43
CA HIS A 78 -13.21 -12.47 7.29
C HIS A 78 -12.10 -13.22 6.54
N SER A 79 -11.16 -13.86 7.25
CA SER A 79 -10.01 -14.54 6.64
C SER A 79 -9.04 -13.59 5.93
N TYR A 80 -8.39 -12.72 6.71
CA TYR A 80 -7.48 -11.68 6.21
C TYR A 80 -6.34 -12.24 5.36
N MET A 81 -5.92 -13.48 5.63
CA MET A 81 -4.90 -14.19 4.86
C MET A 81 -5.25 -14.41 3.39
N ALA A 82 -6.54 -14.35 3.03
CA ALA A 82 -6.99 -14.52 1.65
C ALA A 82 -6.85 -13.26 0.78
N GLY A 83 -6.58 -12.07 1.35
CA GLY A 83 -6.55 -10.85 0.54
C GLY A 83 -6.14 -9.52 1.20
N ALA A 84 -6.01 -9.48 2.53
CA ALA A 84 -5.56 -8.28 3.23
C ALA A 84 -4.04 -8.10 3.17
N TYR A 85 -3.58 -6.86 3.39
CA TYR A 85 -2.16 -6.55 3.31
C TYR A 85 -1.47 -6.79 4.65
N ALA A 86 -0.65 -7.85 4.73
CA ALA A 86 0.05 -8.22 5.95
C ALA A 86 1.12 -7.18 6.34
N LEU A 87 1.14 -6.77 7.60
CA LEU A 87 2.14 -5.82 8.13
C LEU A 87 3.57 -6.38 8.08
N LEU A 88 3.74 -7.70 7.98
CA LEU A 88 5.04 -8.34 7.76
C LEU A 88 5.64 -7.98 6.39
N TYR A 89 4.80 -7.84 5.36
CA TYR A 89 5.24 -7.37 4.06
C TYR A 89 5.64 -5.90 4.11
N LEU A 90 4.88 -5.07 4.85
CA LEU A 90 5.27 -3.68 5.09
C LEU A 90 6.64 -3.59 5.75
N GLN A 91 6.87 -4.36 6.82
CA GLN A 91 8.17 -4.37 7.49
C GLN A 91 9.30 -4.79 6.54
N SER A 92 9.06 -5.75 5.65
CA SER A 92 10.01 -6.17 4.61
C SER A 92 10.41 -5.03 3.68
N VAL A 93 9.44 -4.23 3.24
CA VAL A 93 9.68 -3.02 2.44
C VAL A 93 10.44 -1.97 3.23
N VAL A 94 10.02 -1.68 4.47
CA VAL A 94 10.65 -0.70 5.36
C VAL A 94 12.12 -1.03 5.59
N THR A 95 12.43 -2.28 5.90
CA THR A 95 13.82 -2.73 6.11
C THR A 95 14.63 -2.74 4.83
N THR A 96 14.02 -3.04 3.68
CA THR A 96 14.70 -2.93 2.38
C THR A 96 15.15 -1.49 2.14
N ILE A 97 14.24 -0.52 2.30
CA ILE A 97 14.56 0.90 2.14
C ILE A 97 15.59 1.36 3.18
N SER A 98 15.42 0.98 4.45
CA SER A 98 16.27 1.47 5.55
C SER A 98 17.68 0.89 5.54
N GLN A 99 17.85 -0.37 5.11
CA GLN A 99 19.12 -1.09 5.15
C GLN A 99 19.82 -1.19 3.79
N GLN A 100 19.07 -1.45 2.71
CA GLN A 100 19.67 -1.62 1.38
C GLN A 100 19.84 -0.29 0.69
N ASN A 101 18.79 0.55 0.66
CA ASN A 101 18.89 1.88 0.09
C ASN A 101 19.57 2.87 1.05
N LYS A 102 19.68 2.51 2.34
CA LYS A 102 20.21 3.36 3.42
C LYS A 102 19.48 4.69 3.53
N ALA A 103 18.18 4.68 3.25
CA ALA A 103 17.32 5.84 3.35
C ALA A 103 16.64 5.86 4.73
N ARG A 104 16.16 7.03 5.15
CA ARG A 104 15.26 7.14 6.30
C ARG A 104 13.85 6.74 5.88
N VAL A 105 13.16 5.97 6.72
CA VAL A 105 11.76 5.56 6.49
C VAL A 105 10.90 6.04 7.66
N ILE A 106 9.87 6.81 7.35
CA ILE A 106 8.86 7.26 8.32
C ILE A 106 7.55 6.55 7.96
N VAL A 107 7.10 5.65 8.83
CA VAL A 107 5.81 4.98 8.73
C VAL A 107 4.83 5.65 9.67
N ILE A 108 3.72 6.13 9.13
CA ILE A 108 2.61 6.72 9.87
C ILE A 108 1.38 5.85 9.63
N SER A 109 0.74 5.39 10.69
CA SER A 109 -0.45 4.53 10.58
C SER A 109 -1.57 5.02 11.46
N ASP A 110 -2.65 5.50 10.82
CA ASP A 110 -3.94 5.76 11.43
C ASP A 110 -4.91 4.61 11.19
N ALA A 111 -4.69 3.52 11.92
CA ALA A 111 -5.48 2.31 11.84
C ALA A 111 -5.63 1.67 13.22
N CYS A 112 -6.75 1.02 13.46
CA CYS A 112 -6.94 0.20 14.66
C CYS A 112 -5.85 -0.88 14.73
N ARG A 113 -5.39 -1.19 15.95
CA ARG A 113 -4.36 -2.22 16.21
C ARG A 113 -3.02 -1.96 15.50
N ALA A 114 -2.75 -0.71 15.09
CA ALA A 114 -1.50 -0.33 14.42
C ALA A 114 -0.26 -0.64 15.27
N GLY A 115 -0.38 -0.69 16.61
CA GLY A 115 0.68 -1.01 17.55
C GLY A 115 1.47 -2.30 17.28
N GLN A 116 0.90 -3.27 16.54
CA GLN A 116 1.66 -4.45 16.10
C GLN A 116 2.92 -4.07 15.32
N LEU A 117 2.90 -2.99 14.53
CA LEU A 117 4.08 -2.51 13.81
C LEU A 117 5.24 -2.11 14.73
N ALA A 118 4.97 -1.65 15.95
CA ALA A 118 6.01 -1.20 16.88
C ALA A 118 6.96 -2.34 17.28
N GLY A 119 6.45 -3.57 17.41
CA GLY A 119 7.22 -4.74 17.82
C GLY A 119 7.95 -5.48 16.70
N MET A 120 7.70 -5.12 15.43
CA MET A 120 8.24 -5.86 14.28
C MET A 120 9.69 -5.46 13.97
N SER A 121 10.57 -6.47 13.89
CA SER A 121 11.92 -6.39 13.34
C SER A 121 12.17 -7.62 12.47
N ILE A 122 12.98 -7.47 11.40
CA ILE A 122 13.32 -8.60 10.53
C ILE A 122 14.53 -9.33 11.11
N GLY A 123 14.39 -10.64 11.32
CA GLY A 123 15.49 -11.56 11.67
C GLY A 123 15.38 -12.24 13.04
N GLY A 124 14.35 -11.95 13.84
CA GLY A 124 14.11 -12.64 15.10
C GLY A 124 15.32 -12.64 16.05
N PRO A 125 15.64 -13.75 16.76
CA PRO A 125 16.80 -13.84 17.64
C PRO A 125 18.18 -13.65 16.94
N GLN A 126 18.20 -13.60 15.60
CA GLN A 126 19.43 -13.54 14.79
C GLN A 126 19.80 -12.10 14.39
N VAL A 127 19.01 -11.08 14.76
CA VAL A 127 19.35 -9.69 14.47
C VAL A 127 20.55 -9.25 15.30
N THR A 128 21.59 -8.74 14.63
CA THR A 128 22.76 -8.21 15.33
C THR A 128 22.43 -6.87 16.00
N ALA A 129 23.12 -6.55 17.11
CA ALA A 129 22.98 -5.25 17.76
C ALA A 129 23.31 -4.06 16.80
N ASN A 130 24.11 -4.28 15.76
CA ASN A 130 24.39 -3.27 14.73
C ASN A 130 23.17 -3.02 13.84
N MET A 131 22.51 -4.09 13.38
CA MET A 131 21.29 -3.98 12.59
C MET A 131 20.15 -3.35 13.38
N LEU A 132 19.96 -3.71 14.66
CA LEU A 132 18.96 -3.06 15.52
C LEU A 132 19.23 -1.56 15.69
N ARG A 133 20.50 -1.17 15.85
CA ARG A 133 20.88 0.26 15.94
C ARG A 133 20.63 1.01 14.64
N GLN A 134 20.97 0.42 13.50
CA GLN A 134 20.69 1.01 12.18
C GLN A 134 19.18 1.13 11.94
N GLN A 135 18.42 0.08 12.29
CA GLN A 135 16.98 0.10 12.22
C GLN A 135 16.40 1.23 13.07
N PHE A 136 16.83 1.36 14.32
CA PHE A 136 16.38 2.43 15.22
C PHE A 136 16.78 3.84 14.75
N ALA A 137 17.91 3.97 14.04
CA ALA A 137 18.38 5.23 13.50
C ALA A 137 17.60 5.66 12.24
N ASN A 138 17.28 4.71 11.36
CA ASN A 138 16.72 5.00 10.04
C ASN A 138 15.20 4.74 9.94
N GLU A 139 14.59 4.06 10.90
CA GLU A 139 13.16 3.77 10.92
C GLU A 139 12.44 4.56 12.01
N VAL A 140 11.44 5.33 11.60
CA VAL A 140 10.49 6.00 12.48
C VAL A 140 9.11 5.39 12.25
N LYS A 141 8.41 5.05 13.33
CA LYS A 141 7.01 4.60 13.28
C LYS A 141 6.18 5.49 14.21
N ILE A 142 5.12 6.09 13.68
CA ILE A 142 4.16 6.91 14.42
C ILE A 142 2.79 6.28 14.22
N LEU A 143 2.24 5.68 15.26
CA LEU A 143 1.07 4.81 15.20
C LEU A 143 -0.07 5.45 16.01
N ALA A 144 -1.29 5.40 15.49
CA ALA A 144 -2.43 6.10 16.08
C ALA A 144 -2.91 5.56 17.42
N CYS A 145 -2.68 4.27 17.67
CA CYS A 145 -3.14 3.58 18.87
C CYS A 145 -2.26 2.35 19.17
N GLY A 146 -2.38 1.85 20.40
CA GLY A 146 -1.77 0.59 20.83
C GLY A 146 -2.33 -0.66 20.14
N PRO A 147 -1.72 -1.84 20.36
CA PRO A 147 -2.13 -3.10 19.72
C PRO A 147 -3.58 -3.52 20.00
N ASP A 148 -4.12 -3.18 21.16
CA ASP A 148 -5.46 -3.58 21.62
C ASP A 148 -6.46 -2.40 21.65
N GLU A 149 -6.11 -1.29 21.00
CA GLU A 149 -6.88 -0.04 21.00
C GLU A 149 -7.46 0.29 19.63
N TYR A 150 -8.49 1.14 19.61
CA TYR A 150 -9.14 1.63 18.40
C TYR A 150 -8.65 3.03 18.04
N SER A 151 -8.60 3.32 16.74
CA SER A 151 -8.45 4.70 16.27
C SER A 151 -9.83 5.32 16.02
N ASN A 152 -10.06 6.51 16.58
CA ASN A 152 -11.35 7.20 16.54
C ASN A 152 -11.40 8.23 15.41
N GLU A 153 -12.54 8.30 14.73
CA GLU A 153 -12.83 9.26 13.66
C GLU A 153 -14.08 10.10 13.99
N GLY A 154 -14.17 11.32 13.45
CA GLY A 154 -15.23 12.24 13.83
C GLY A 154 -15.30 13.52 12.99
N VAL A 155 -16.51 14.09 12.90
CA VAL A 155 -16.77 15.33 12.15
C VAL A 155 -15.98 16.52 12.71
N GLN A 156 -15.74 16.52 14.03
CA GLN A 156 -14.99 17.56 14.74
C GLN A 156 -13.50 17.61 14.36
N TRP A 157 -12.95 16.55 13.77
CA TRP A 157 -11.55 16.45 13.36
C TRP A 157 -11.35 16.76 11.86
N GLY A 158 -12.28 17.49 11.25
CA GLY A 158 -12.22 17.87 9.84
C GLY A 158 -13.01 16.92 8.96
N ASN A 159 -14.33 16.86 9.19
CA ASN A 159 -15.32 16.17 8.36
C ASN A 159 -15.16 14.64 8.29
N GLY A 160 -14.85 13.99 9.41
CA GLY A 160 -14.74 12.53 9.50
C GLY A 160 -13.31 11.99 9.50
N ARG A 161 -12.31 12.83 9.77
CA ARG A 161 -10.91 12.39 9.93
C ARG A 161 -10.70 11.67 11.26
N GLY A 162 -9.64 10.86 11.33
CA GLY A 162 -9.09 10.34 12.58
C GLY A 162 -8.54 11.44 13.50
N ALA A 163 -8.81 11.30 14.81
CA ALA A 163 -8.31 12.18 15.87
C ALA A 163 -6.78 12.26 15.84
N PHE A 164 -6.12 11.11 15.71
CA PHE A 164 -4.67 11.03 15.57
C PHE A 164 -4.17 11.83 14.37
N SER A 165 -4.67 11.57 13.16
CA SER A 165 -4.18 12.26 11.95
C SER A 165 -4.43 13.76 11.99
N PHE A 166 -5.52 14.19 12.59
CA PHE A 166 -5.83 15.60 12.79
C PHE A 166 -4.77 16.28 13.67
N HIS A 167 -4.47 15.69 14.84
CA HIS A 167 -3.48 16.25 15.74
C HIS A 167 -2.05 16.08 15.23
N LEU A 168 -1.72 14.97 14.58
CA LEU A 168 -0.40 14.75 13.97
C LEU A 168 -0.03 15.88 13.00
N ILE A 169 -0.92 16.21 12.06
CA ILE A 169 -0.65 17.27 11.08
C ILE A 169 -0.41 18.60 11.78
N ARG A 170 -1.21 18.93 12.81
CA ARG A 170 -1.06 20.19 13.55
C ARG A 170 0.19 20.25 14.41
N GLY A 171 0.55 19.12 15.02
CA GLY A 171 1.82 18.95 15.73
C GLY A 171 3.00 19.22 14.80
N LEU A 172 3.01 18.57 13.63
CA LEU A 172 4.04 18.75 12.61
C LEU A 172 4.06 20.16 11.99
N GLN A 173 2.95 20.90 12.01
CA GLN A 173 2.89 22.32 11.62
C GLN A 173 3.45 23.27 12.67
N GLY A 174 3.82 22.77 13.85
CA GLY A 174 4.50 23.54 14.90
C GLY A 174 3.80 23.55 16.25
N LEU A 175 2.60 22.97 16.41
CA LEU A 175 1.99 22.89 17.75
C LEU A 175 2.75 21.95 18.69
N ALA A 176 3.64 21.10 18.16
CA ALA A 176 4.52 20.25 18.95
C ALA A 176 5.88 20.91 19.25
N ASP A 177 6.24 22.04 18.63
CA ASP A 177 7.49 22.75 18.88
C ASP A 177 7.43 23.46 20.25
N THR A 178 7.83 22.75 21.29
CA THR A 178 7.73 23.23 22.68
C THR A 178 8.93 24.06 23.13
N ASP A 179 10.08 23.97 22.45
CA ASP A 179 11.29 24.73 22.78
C ASP A 179 11.48 25.98 21.88
N GLY A 180 10.64 26.15 20.86
CA GLY A 180 10.60 27.30 19.98
C GLY A 180 11.77 27.37 19.01
N ASN A 181 12.38 26.23 18.70
CA ASN A 181 13.53 26.16 17.81
C ASN A 181 13.16 26.10 16.31
N TYR A 182 11.85 26.13 16.00
CA TYR A 182 11.28 26.03 14.66
C TYR A 182 11.51 24.69 13.95
N GLU A 183 11.77 23.63 14.72
CA GLU A 183 11.80 22.25 14.27
C GLU A 183 10.87 21.41 15.15
N VAL A 184 10.26 20.37 14.58
CA VAL A 184 9.53 19.37 15.36
C VAL A 184 10.29 18.05 15.25
N ASN A 185 10.85 17.61 16.37
CA ASN A 185 11.50 16.31 16.47
C ASN A 185 10.57 15.20 16.96
N LEU A 186 11.05 13.96 16.90
CA LEU A 186 10.27 12.78 17.28
C LEU A 186 9.85 12.77 18.77
N ARG A 187 10.66 13.35 19.66
CA ARG A 187 10.30 13.47 21.09
C ARG A 187 9.16 14.48 21.28
N GLU A 188 9.20 15.61 20.59
CA GLU A 188 8.16 16.64 20.66
C GLU A 188 6.82 16.12 20.15
N ILE A 189 6.81 15.43 19.00
CA ILE A 189 5.57 14.87 18.47
C ILE A 189 5.00 13.78 19.38
N ASP A 190 5.86 12.96 19.99
CA ASP A 190 5.48 11.92 20.96
C ASP A 190 4.78 12.54 22.17
N LEU A 191 5.41 13.55 22.80
CA LEU A 191 4.84 14.25 23.94
C LEU A 191 3.51 14.92 23.57
N TYR A 192 3.46 15.66 22.45
CA TYR A 192 2.25 16.33 21.99
C TYR A 192 1.09 15.36 21.77
N LEU A 193 1.33 14.27 21.02
CA LEU A 193 0.30 13.28 20.69
C LEU A 193 -0.16 12.49 21.92
N SER A 194 0.76 12.12 22.81
CA SER A 194 0.47 11.37 24.04
C SER A 194 -0.42 12.16 25.02
N GLU A 195 -0.40 13.49 24.97
CA GLU A 195 -1.27 14.34 25.77
C GLU A 195 -2.62 14.59 25.08
N ILE A 196 -2.58 15.01 23.81
CA ILE A 196 -3.77 15.56 23.15
C ILE A 196 -4.75 14.47 22.69
N VAL A 197 -4.26 13.36 22.14
CA VAL A 197 -5.14 12.35 21.53
C VAL A 197 -6.00 11.66 22.59
N PRO A 198 -5.47 11.12 23.70
CA PRO A 198 -6.30 10.50 24.73
C PRO A 198 -7.32 11.46 25.34
N ARG A 199 -6.97 12.75 25.43
CA ARG A 199 -7.86 13.79 25.96
C ARG A 199 -9.05 14.05 25.03
N GLU A 200 -8.81 14.09 23.73
CA GLU A 200 -9.82 14.40 22.71
C GLU A 200 -10.70 13.19 22.38
N THR A 201 -10.20 11.96 22.55
CA THR A 201 -10.96 10.73 22.30
C THR A 201 -11.70 10.23 23.53
N ALA A 202 -11.50 10.83 24.70
CA ALA A 202 -12.14 10.40 25.94
C ALA A 202 -13.68 10.31 25.80
N PRO A 203 -14.31 9.26 26.34
CA PRO A 203 -13.74 8.23 27.21
C PRO A 203 -13.10 7.03 26.47
N SER A 204 -13.05 7.04 25.14
CA SER A 204 -12.39 5.98 24.37
C SER A 204 -10.88 6.03 24.55
N GLU A 205 -10.28 4.87 24.85
CA GLU A 205 -8.82 4.71 24.93
C GLU A 205 -8.21 4.76 23.53
N GLN A 206 -7.28 5.71 23.34
CA GLN A 206 -6.44 5.81 22.16
C GLN A 206 -5.14 6.49 22.55
N TYR A 207 -4.06 5.72 22.62
CA TYR A 207 -2.72 6.15 23.00
C TYR A 207 -1.76 5.97 21.81
N PRO A 208 -1.37 7.06 21.15
CA PRO A 208 -0.40 6.99 20.06
C PRO A 208 0.92 6.37 20.52
N MET A 209 1.56 5.61 19.64
CA MET A 209 2.87 5.01 19.88
C MET A 209 3.90 5.56 18.91
N VAL A 210 5.07 5.90 19.42
CA VAL A 210 6.19 6.42 18.64
C VAL A 210 7.43 5.57 18.84
N VAL A 211 8.05 5.12 17.74
CA VAL A 211 9.27 4.31 17.73
C VAL A 211 10.29 4.97 16.80
N GLY A 212 11.54 5.09 17.27
CA GLY A 212 12.66 5.63 16.50
C GLY A 212 13.54 6.54 17.35
N SER A 213 14.60 7.09 16.74
CA SER A 213 15.48 8.04 17.42
C SER A 213 14.75 9.33 17.79
N ARG A 214 14.75 9.66 19.09
CA ARG A 214 14.06 10.83 19.67
C ARG A 214 14.50 12.18 19.08
N SER A 215 15.75 12.27 18.62
CA SER A 215 16.30 13.50 18.05
C SER A 215 16.02 13.63 16.54
N THR A 216 15.25 12.74 15.95
CA THR A 216 14.95 12.79 14.51
C THR A 216 14.04 13.97 14.22
N THR A 217 14.51 14.94 13.45
CA THR A 217 13.67 16.04 12.93
C THR A 217 12.66 15.49 11.92
N LEU A 218 11.38 15.76 12.16
CA LEU A 218 10.26 15.32 11.32
C LEU A 218 9.76 16.42 10.40
N SER A 219 9.76 17.66 10.89
CA SER A 219 9.34 18.83 10.11
C SER A 219 10.04 20.09 10.58
N LEU A 220 10.06 21.08 9.68
CA LEU A 220 10.40 22.46 10.02
C LEU A 220 9.10 23.25 10.22
N VAL A 221 9.13 24.20 11.13
CA VAL A 221 7.99 25.06 11.45
C VAL A 221 8.08 26.33 10.63
N ASP A 222 7.08 26.57 9.78
CA ASP A 222 6.89 27.86 9.12
C ASP A 222 6.11 28.80 10.07
N PRO A 223 6.70 29.90 10.57
CA PRO A 223 6.05 30.76 11.56
C PRO A 223 4.73 31.37 11.08
N ALA A 224 4.61 31.63 9.77
CA ALA A 224 3.38 32.17 9.19
C ALA A 224 2.26 31.13 9.22
N SER A 225 2.56 29.88 8.84
CA SER A 225 1.63 28.75 8.91
C SER A 225 1.20 28.47 10.36
N LEU A 226 2.15 28.43 11.30
CA LEU A 226 1.85 28.23 12.73
C LEU A 226 0.91 29.32 13.27
N GLN A 227 1.20 30.59 12.96
CA GLN A 227 0.36 31.71 13.40
C GLN A 227 -1.06 31.66 12.82
N GLN A 228 -1.24 31.14 11.60
CA GLN A 228 -2.57 30.94 11.02
C GLN A 228 -3.32 29.79 11.70
N LEU A 229 -2.61 28.71 12.01
CA LEU A 229 -3.15 27.55 12.72
C LEU A 229 -3.63 27.93 14.13
N GLU A 230 -2.83 28.67 14.90
CA GLU A 230 -3.20 29.17 16.24
C GLU A 230 -4.42 30.09 16.24
N LYS A 231 -4.65 30.81 15.13
CA LYS A 231 -5.82 31.69 14.96
C LYS A 231 -7.09 30.94 14.53
N GLY A 232 -7.03 29.61 14.41
CA GLY A 232 -8.16 28.77 13.98
C GLY A 232 -8.60 29.02 12.53
N LYS A 233 -7.73 29.63 11.71
CA LYS A 233 -8.01 29.89 10.29
C LYS A 233 -7.46 28.75 9.43
N GLU A 234 -7.96 27.54 9.64
CA GLU A 234 -7.69 26.45 8.69
C GLU A 234 -8.37 26.78 7.36
N GLN A 235 -7.57 27.15 6.36
CA GLN A 235 -8.05 27.13 4.98
C GLN A 235 -8.05 25.67 4.53
N GLU A 236 -9.22 25.03 4.55
CA GLU A 236 -9.44 23.86 3.70
C GLU A 236 -9.36 24.34 2.25
N ALA A 237 -8.15 24.37 1.70
CA ALA A 237 -7.95 24.70 0.30
C ALA A 237 -8.69 23.66 -0.55
N PRO A 238 -9.49 24.07 -1.55
CA PRO A 238 -10.20 23.13 -2.42
C PRO A 238 -9.19 22.16 -3.06
N PHE A 239 -9.46 20.87 -2.88
CA PHE A 239 -8.62 19.79 -3.37
C PHE A 239 -8.82 19.65 -4.88
N VAL A 240 -7.91 20.24 -5.67
CA VAL A 240 -7.83 19.93 -7.10
C VAL A 240 -6.96 18.67 -7.26
N LEU A 241 -7.62 17.55 -7.57
CA LEU A 241 -7.01 16.29 -8.02
C LEU A 241 -6.28 16.53 -9.34
N ALA A 242 -5.13 17.20 -9.29
CA ALA A 242 -4.20 17.17 -10.39
C ALA A 242 -3.51 15.80 -10.32
N ALA A 243 -3.99 14.87 -11.14
CA ALA A 243 -3.26 13.65 -11.50
C ALA A 243 -1.89 14.04 -12.06
N VAL A 244 -0.91 14.20 -11.19
CA VAL A 244 0.48 14.57 -11.52
C VAL A 244 1.35 13.71 -10.64
N VAL A 245 1.39 12.42 -10.97
CA VAL A 245 1.93 11.41 -10.08
C VAL A 245 2.59 10.35 -10.96
N THR A 246 3.77 10.72 -11.50
CA THR A 246 4.81 9.92 -12.23
C THR A 246 5.59 10.78 -13.23
N LYS A 247 5.06 11.98 -13.57
CA LYS A 247 5.50 12.77 -14.72
C LYS A 247 7.00 12.96 -14.86
N ASN A 248 7.80 13.34 -13.87
CA ASN A 248 9.17 13.76 -14.20
C ASN A 248 10.09 12.65 -14.75
N LEU A 249 10.10 11.44 -14.19
CA LEU A 249 10.92 10.34 -14.75
C LEU A 249 10.29 9.80 -16.04
N GLU A 250 8.97 9.63 -16.02
CA GLU A 250 8.23 9.11 -17.17
C GLU A 250 8.32 10.06 -18.37
N GLU A 251 8.08 11.35 -18.18
CA GLU A 251 8.21 12.43 -19.17
C GLU A 251 9.67 12.61 -19.61
N ALA A 252 10.65 12.49 -18.71
CA ALA A 252 12.07 12.52 -19.09
C ALA A 252 12.44 11.35 -20.00
N VAL A 253 11.96 10.13 -19.70
CA VAL A 253 12.19 8.96 -20.55
C VAL A 253 11.43 9.10 -21.86
N LEU A 254 10.12 9.38 -21.80
CA LEU A 254 9.26 9.44 -22.98
C LEU A 254 9.62 10.59 -23.93
N SER A 255 10.12 11.73 -23.42
CA SER A 255 10.59 12.82 -24.29
C SER A 255 11.89 12.49 -25.06
N ALA A 256 12.64 11.48 -24.60
CA ALA A 256 13.91 11.07 -25.20
C ALA A 256 13.78 9.86 -26.16
N VAL A 257 12.63 9.20 -26.22
CA VAL A 257 12.39 8.05 -27.11
C VAL A 257 11.70 8.44 -28.42
N ASP A 258 11.74 7.54 -29.40
CA ASP A 258 11.06 7.74 -30.67
C ASP A 258 9.54 7.74 -30.56
N THR A 259 8.87 8.22 -31.61
CA THR A 259 7.40 8.35 -31.66
C THR A 259 6.69 6.99 -31.52
N SER A 260 7.27 5.90 -32.02
CA SER A 260 6.65 4.58 -31.93
C SER A 260 6.67 4.04 -30.50
N ILE A 261 7.77 4.23 -29.76
CA ILE A 261 7.87 3.89 -28.35
C ILE A 261 6.89 4.73 -27.51
N GLN A 262 6.77 6.03 -27.80
CA GLN A 262 5.78 6.90 -27.14
C GLN A 262 4.35 6.40 -27.40
N GLU A 263 4.02 6.03 -28.65
CA GLU A 263 2.70 5.51 -29.02
C GLU A 263 2.39 4.18 -28.33
N TRP A 264 3.34 3.24 -28.31
CA TRP A 264 3.17 1.96 -27.60
C TRP A 264 3.01 2.16 -26.10
N TYR A 265 3.75 3.08 -25.49
CA TYR A 265 3.61 3.37 -24.08
C TYR A 265 2.26 4.03 -23.75
N ALA A 266 1.81 4.97 -24.58
CA ALA A 266 0.47 5.55 -24.43
C ALA A 266 -0.64 4.49 -24.60
N ALA A 267 -0.45 3.55 -25.52
CA ALA A 267 -1.39 2.44 -25.73
C ALA A 267 -1.36 1.43 -24.57
N PHE A 268 -0.18 1.17 -23.99
CA PHE A 268 -0.03 0.40 -22.75
C PHE A 268 -0.83 1.02 -21.60
N ALA A 269 -0.63 2.32 -21.33
CA ALA A 269 -1.32 3.03 -20.25
C ALA A 269 -2.85 3.00 -20.45
N ARG A 270 -3.31 3.22 -21.68
CA ARG A 270 -4.74 3.16 -22.02
C ARG A 270 -5.31 1.75 -21.86
N ALA A 271 -4.59 0.72 -22.29
CA ALA A 271 -5.03 -0.67 -22.15
C ALA A 271 -5.15 -1.09 -20.68
N LEU A 272 -4.28 -0.59 -19.79
CA LEU A 272 -4.42 -0.77 -18.34
C LEU A 272 -5.68 -0.11 -17.80
N GLU A 273 -5.93 1.15 -18.16
CA GLU A 273 -7.11 1.91 -17.73
C GLU A 273 -8.43 1.25 -18.19
N GLU A 274 -8.44 0.73 -19.42
CA GLU A 274 -9.59 0.03 -20.01
C GLU A 274 -9.74 -1.43 -19.52
N GLY A 275 -8.78 -1.95 -18.73
CA GLY A 275 -8.79 -3.33 -18.26
C GLY A 275 -8.53 -4.39 -19.36
N ARG A 276 -7.95 -3.98 -20.50
CA ARG A 276 -7.55 -4.88 -21.60
C ARG A 276 -6.17 -5.48 -21.28
N LEU A 277 -6.13 -6.42 -20.33
CA LEU A 277 -4.87 -6.85 -19.70
C LEU A 277 -4.06 -7.84 -20.52
N LEU A 278 -4.65 -9.00 -20.85
CA LEU A 278 -4.03 -10.01 -21.73
C LEU A 278 -4.71 -10.11 -23.10
N GLU A 279 -5.99 -9.71 -23.19
CA GLU A 279 -6.79 -9.80 -24.40
C GLU A 279 -7.35 -8.43 -24.83
N PRO A 280 -7.52 -8.19 -26.16
CA PRO A 280 -7.07 -9.04 -27.26
C PRO A 280 -5.53 -9.06 -27.38
N GLU A 281 -4.96 -10.16 -27.88
CA GLU A 281 -3.50 -10.41 -27.89
C GLU A 281 -2.70 -9.33 -28.63
N SER A 282 -3.29 -8.64 -29.60
CA SER A 282 -2.63 -7.61 -30.41
C SER A 282 -2.74 -6.19 -29.84
N GLU A 283 -3.55 -5.96 -28.81
CA GLU A 283 -3.78 -4.61 -28.29
C GLU A 283 -3.80 -4.57 -26.75
N SER A 284 -3.49 -5.66 -26.06
CA SER A 284 -3.53 -5.71 -24.61
C SER A 284 -2.39 -4.94 -23.94
N ALA A 285 -2.54 -4.63 -22.65
CA ALA A 285 -1.47 -4.05 -21.85
C ALA A 285 -0.25 -4.97 -21.84
N TYR A 286 -0.44 -6.29 -21.79
CA TYR A 286 0.65 -7.23 -21.92
C TYR A 286 1.32 -7.19 -23.31
N HIS A 287 0.55 -7.05 -24.39
CA HIS A 287 1.11 -6.87 -25.74
C HIS A 287 2.07 -5.69 -25.80
N TYR A 288 1.60 -4.50 -25.40
CA TYR A 288 2.44 -3.30 -25.44
C TYR A 288 3.62 -3.40 -24.47
N TYR A 289 3.44 -4.03 -23.30
CA TYR A 289 4.57 -4.32 -22.41
C TYR A 289 5.63 -5.19 -23.08
N GLN A 290 5.26 -6.22 -23.86
CA GLN A 290 6.23 -7.04 -24.60
C GLN A 290 7.00 -6.23 -25.65
N LEU A 291 6.35 -5.29 -26.33
CA LEU A 291 7.02 -4.39 -27.28
C LEU A 291 8.02 -3.45 -26.60
N LEU A 292 7.69 -2.99 -25.39
CA LEU A 292 8.46 -1.98 -24.66
C LEU A 292 9.57 -2.57 -23.78
N LYS A 293 9.37 -3.77 -23.21
CA LYS A 293 10.26 -4.31 -22.16
C LYS A 293 11.70 -4.47 -22.65
N ASP A 294 11.91 -4.81 -23.91
CA ASP A 294 13.25 -5.11 -24.46
C ASP A 294 13.92 -3.87 -25.09
N GLN A 295 13.23 -2.73 -25.15
CA GLN A 295 13.83 -1.45 -25.58
C GLN A 295 14.80 -0.96 -24.49
N GLU A 296 16.03 -0.61 -24.87
CA GLU A 296 17.05 -0.19 -23.90
C GLU A 296 16.68 1.16 -23.26
N GLU A 297 16.03 2.02 -24.04
CA GLU A 297 15.54 3.33 -23.62
C GLU A 297 14.43 3.22 -22.57
N MET A 298 13.67 2.12 -22.58
CA MET A 298 12.56 1.87 -21.64
C MET A 298 13.01 1.16 -20.36
N LYS A 299 14.28 0.80 -20.25
CA LYS A 299 14.85 0.15 -19.05
C LYS A 299 14.52 0.88 -17.73
N PRO A 300 14.54 2.22 -17.64
CA PRO A 300 14.17 2.92 -16.41
C PRO A 300 12.70 2.73 -16.01
N LEU A 301 11.80 2.51 -16.98
CA LEU A 301 10.36 2.33 -16.74
C LEU A 301 9.93 0.86 -16.71
N ARG A 302 10.79 -0.08 -17.13
CA ARG A 302 10.49 -1.51 -17.25
C ARG A 302 9.91 -2.10 -15.97
N GLY A 303 10.52 -1.79 -14.82
CA GLY A 303 10.06 -2.27 -13.51
C GLY A 303 8.69 -1.71 -13.14
N ALA A 304 8.48 -0.40 -13.35
CA ALA A 304 7.21 0.25 -13.09
C ALA A 304 6.08 -0.31 -13.98
N MET A 305 6.33 -0.47 -15.29
CA MET A 305 5.37 -1.08 -16.21
C MET A 305 4.99 -2.51 -15.79
N ALA A 306 5.99 -3.33 -15.44
CA ALA A 306 5.76 -4.70 -14.99
C ALA A 306 4.88 -4.76 -13.74
N ARG A 307 5.17 -3.92 -12.73
CA ARG A 307 4.37 -3.84 -11.51
C ARG A 307 2.96 -3.31 -11.74
N ASN A 308 2.79 -2.31 -12.62
CA ASN A 308 1.47 -1.74 -12.93
C ASN A 308 0.56 -2.81 -13.55
N LEU A 309 1.12 -3.55 -14.50
CA LEU A 309 0.42 -4.66 -15.12
C LEU A 309 0.16 -5.82 -14.14
N ALA A 310 1.14 -6.18 -13.31
CA ALA A 310 0.97 -7.23 -12.31
C ALA A 310 -0.12 -6.90 -11.27
N ALA A 311 -0.23 -5.64 -10.85
CA ALA A 311 -1.30 -5.17 -9.97
C ALA A 311 -2.68 -5.29 -10.65
N ALA A 312 -2.81 -4.79 -11.88
CA ALA A 312 -4.07 -4.88 -12.62
C ALA A 312 -4.52 -6.34 -12.86
N LEU A 313 -3.57 -7.25 -13.14
CA LEU A 313 -3.86 -8.67 -13.40
C LEU A 313 -4.42 -9.41 -12.17
N GLN A 314 -4.00 -9.04 -10.95
CA GLN A 314 -4.46 -9.73 -9.74
C GLN A 314 -5.77 -9.17 -9.18
N ASP A 315 -6.09 -7.90 -9.42
CA ASP A 315 -7.21 -7.19 -8.79
C ASP A 315 -8.56 -7.90 -9.03
N GLY A 316 -8.84 -8.32 -10.27
CA GLY A 316 -10.10 -9.00 -10.60
C GLY A 316 -10.26 -10.34 -9.89
N ALA A 317 -9.18 -11.12 -9.80
CA ALA A 317 -9.18 -12.41 -9.12
C ALA A 317 -9.41 -12.26 -7.61
N GLN A 318 -8.78 -11.24 -6.99
CA GLN A 318 -8.99 -10.93 -5.58
C GLN A 318 -10.45 -10.54 -5.30
N GLN A 319 -11.04 -9.69 -6.14
CA GLN A 319 -12.43 -9.28 -6.00
C GLN A 319 -13.40 -10.47 -6.10
N ALA A 320 -13.17 -11.41 -7.03
CA ALA A 320 -13.97 -12.63 -7.12
C ALA A 320 -13.86 -13.50 -5.86
N ILE A 321 -12.65 -13.66 -5.30
CA ILE A 321 -12.48 -14.37 -4.01
C ILE A 321 -13.30 -13.67 -2.92
N ASN A 322 -13.20 -12.35 -2.78
CA ASN A 322 -13.90 -11.60 -1.74
C ASN A 322 -15.42 -11.70 -1.87
N GLN A 323 -15.94 -11.50 -3.08
CA GLN A 323 -17.37 -11.58 -3.38
C GLN A 323 -17.91 -12.99 -3.06
N TYR A 324 -17.14 -14.02 -3.35
CA TYR A 324 -17.52 -15.39 -3.01
C TYR A 324 -17.53 -15.65 -1.50
N LEU A 325 -16.52 -15.19 -0.77
CA LEU A 325 -16.47 -15.29 0.69
C LEU A 325 -17.65 -14.56 1.36
N GLN A 326 -18.16 -13.51 0.73
CA GLN A 326 -19.33 -12.76 1.18
C GLN A 326 -20.67 -13.32 0.67
N SER A 327 -20.65 -14.42 -0.07
CA SER A 327 -21.84 -15.00 -0.72
C SER A 327 -22.58 -14.00 -1.63
N ASP A 328 -21.85 -13.16 -2.35
CA ASP A 328 -22.43 -12.20 -3.28
C ASP A 328 -23.26 -12.93 -4.37
N PRO A 329 -24.55 -12.59 -4.56
CA PRO A 329 -25.41 -13.29 -5.51
C PRO A 329 -24.94 -13.23 -6.96
N SER A 330 -24.30 -12.12 -7.36
CA SER A 330 -23.84 -11.93 -8.74
C SER A 330 -22.64 -12.82 -9.03
N GLU A 331 -21.69 -12.89 -8.08
CA GLU A 331 -20.54 -13.77 -8.15
C GLU A 331 -20.93 -15.25 -8.11
N LEU A 332 -21.84 -15.64 -7.21
CA LEU A 332 -22.36 -17.01 -7.18
C LEU A 332 -23.04 -17.40 -8.50
N ALA A 333 -23.79 -16.47 -9.10
CA ALA A 333 -24.40 -16.70 -10.41
C ALA A 333 -23.36 -16.80 -11.53
N ARG A 334 -22.28 -16.01 -11.52
CA ARG A 334 -21.17 -16.12 -12.48
C ARG A 334 -20.48 -17.47 -12.36
N ARG A 335 -20.17 -17.91 -11.14
CA ARG A 335 -19.58 -19.24 -10.87
C ARG A 335 -20.46 -20.36 -11.41
N ALA A 336 -21.75 -20.37 -11.06
CA ALA A 336 -22.69 -21.38 -11.52
C ALA A 336 -22.82 -21.41 -13.06
N LYS A 337 -22.72 -20.25 -13.70
CA LYS A 337 -22.72 -20.11 -15.16
C LYS A 337 -21.37 -20.40 -15.81
N ASN A 338 -20.33 -20.76 -15.04
CA ASN A 338 -18.93 -20.93 -15.48
C ASN A 338 -18.54 -19.79 -16.42
N ASP A 339 -18.69 -18.57 -15.92
CA ASP A 339 -18.35 -17.37 -16.67
C ASP A 339 -16.93 -17.51 -17.25
N PRO A 340 -16.70 -17.18 -18.55
CA PRO A 340 -15.39 -17.30 -19.17
C PRO A 340 -14.26 -16.62 -18.40
N LEU A 341 -14.57 -15.63 -17.56
CA LEU A 341 -13.60 -14.96 -16.69
C LEU A 341 -12.86 -15.93 -15.75
N TYR A 342 -13.48 -17.05 -15.34
CA TYR A 342 -12.84 -18.06 -14.49
C TYR A 342 -11.69 -18.79 -15.18
N GLY A 343 -11.76 -18.97 -16.50
CA GLY A 343 -10.63 -19.48 -17.28
C GLY A 343 -9.51 -18.45 -17.44
N LYS A 344 -9.79 -17.16 -17.21
CA LYS A 344 -8.79 -16.09 -17.32
C LYS A 344 -8.01 -15.87 -16.02
N TYR A 345 -8.63 -16.09 -14.85
CA TYR A 345 -7.96 -15.81 -13.57
C TYR A 345 -6.64 -16.58 -13.36
N PRO A 346 -6.54 -17.90 -13.64
CA PRO A 346 -5.27 -18.60 -13.55
C PRO A 346 -4.18 -17.96 -14.44
N LEU A 347 -4.53 -17.63 -15.69
CA LEU A 347 -3.61 -17.00 -16.63
C LEU A 347 -3.14 -15.62 -16.15
N TYR A 348 -4.06 -14.84 -15.56
CA TYR A 348 -3.75 -13.50 -15.07
C TYR A 348 -2.82 -13.57 -13.86
N LEU A 349 -3.10 -14.47 -12.92
CA LEU A 349 -2.31 -14.66 -11.71
C LEU A 349 -0.92 -15.24 -12.02
N ALA A 350 -0.85 -16.22 -12.92
CA ALA A 350 0.40 -16.76 -13.44
C ALA A 350 1.26 -15.65 -14.04
N ARG A 351 0.65 -14.79 -14.88
CA ARG A 351 1.37 -13.71 -15.53
C ARG A 351 1.79 -12.62 -14.54
N SER A 352 0.96 -12.31 -13.55
CA SER A 352 1.31 -11.41 -12.46
C SER A 352 2.53 -11.93 -11.67
N ALA A 353 2.53 -13.22 -11.31
CA ALA A 353 3.65 -13.87 -10.62
C ALA A 353 4.95 -13.86 -11.45
N GLU A 354 4.86 -14.08 -12.77
CA GLU A 354 6.00 -14.00 -13.67
C GLU A 354 6.58 -12.58 -13.76
N LEU A 355 5.72 -11.56 -13.91
CA LEU A 355 6.13 -10.16 -14.00
C LEU A 355 6.85 -9.67 -12.75
N LEU A 356 6.41 -10.10 -11.56
CA LEU A 356 7.05 -9.76 -10.29
C LEU A 356 8.31 -10.60 -10.02
N GLY A 357 8.35 -11.83 -10.53
CA GLY A 357 9.46 -12.76 -10.38
C GLY A 357 9.45 -13.56 -9.07
N ARG A 358 10.18 -14.68 -9.08
CA ARG A 358 10.19 -15.70 -8.00
C ARG A 358 10.67 -15.21 -6.63
N GLN A 359 11.46 -14.16 -6.58
CA GLN A 359 12.00 -13.61 -5.34
C GLN A 359 11.08 -12.55 -4.72
N HIS A 360 10.02 -12.15 -5.43
CA HIS A 360 9.08 -11.17 -4.90
C HIS A 360 8.27 -11.77 -3.75
N TYR A 361 8.07 -10.99 -2.67
CA TYR A 361 7.41 -11.48 -1.46
C TYR A 361 5.95 -11.95 -1.67
N LEU A 362 5.28 -11.44 -2.72
CA LEU A 362 3.94 -11.91 -3.12
C LEU A 362 3.92 -13.15 -4.02
N TYR A 363 5.07 -13.63 -4.52
CA TYR A 363 5.09 -14.68 -5.54
C TYR A 363 4.29 -15.92 -5.13
N ASN A 364 4.53 -16.41 -3.91
CA ASN A 364 3.82 -17.58 -3.38
C ASN A 364 2.32 -17.32 -3.20
N ASN A 365 1.93 -16.12 -2.79
CA ASN A 365 0.51 -15.76 -2.65
C ASN A 365 -0.21 -15.76 -4.01
N LEU A 366 0.44 -15.23 -5.06
CA LEU A 366 -0.10 -15.24 -6.41
C LEU A 366 -0.21 -16.66 -6.97
N LYS A 367 0.79 -17.52 -6.72
CA LYS A 367 0.77 -18.93 -7.12
C LYS A 367 -0.32 -19.73 -6.40
N ALA A 368 -0.54 -19.48 -5.11
CA ALA A 368 -1.63 -20.10 -4.36
C ALA A 368 -3.00 -19.70 -4.94
N LYS A 369 -3.20 -18.42 -5.28
CA LYS A 369 -4.43 -17.95 -5.92
C LYS A 369 -4.63 -18.55 -7.32
N GLU A 370 -3.55 -18.70 -8.08
CA GLU A 370 -3.59 -19.34 -9.40
C GLU A 370 -4.11 -20.77 -9.28
N LEU A 371 -3.47 -21.58 -8.43
CA LEU A 371 -3.88 -22.95 -8.14
C LEU A 371 -5.33 -23.03 -7.62
N TYR A 372 -5.74 -22.08 -6.77
CA TYR A 372 -7.13 -21.98 -6.33
C TYR A 372 -8.10 -21.85 -7.51
N PHE A 373 -7.84 -20.93 -8.44
CA PHE A 373 -8.73 -20.74 -9.59
C PHE A 373 -8.66 -21.90 -10.61
N GLU A 374 -7.51 -22.56 -10.77
CA GLU A 374 -7.41 -23.81 -11.54
C GLU A 374 -8.31 -24.89 -10.94
N GLY A 375 -8.26 -25.06 -9.61
CA GLY A 375 -9.13 -25.98 -8.89
C GLY A 375 -10.61 -25.64 -9.02
N VAL A 376 -10.97 -24.35 -8.92
CA VAL A 376 -12.34 -23.87 -9.14
C VAL A 376 -12.82 -24.20 -10.55
N GLN A 377 -11.99 -23.94 -11.57
CA GLN A 377 -12.33 -24.25 -12.95
C GLN A 377 -12.57 -25.75 -13.15
N LYS A 378 -11.66 -26.60 -12.65
CA LYS A 378 -11.79 -28.06 -12.74
C LYS A 378 -13.06 -28.57 -12.05
N ARG A 379 -13.40 -28.01 -10.89
CA ARG A 379 -14.66 -28.33 -10.20
C ARG A 379 -15.87 -27.95 -11.06
N LEU A 380 -15.89 -26.74 -11.63
CA LEU A 380 -17.00 -26.26 -12.46
C LEU A 380 -17.16 -27.07 -13.76
N GLU A 381 -16.05 -27.51 -14.36
CA GLU A 381 -16.04 -28.42 -15.50
C GLU A 381 -16.57 -29.81 -15.11
N GLY A 382 -16.13 -30.35 -13.98
CA GLY A 382 -16.61 -31.63 -13.43
C GLY A 382 -18.11 -31.64 -13.15
N GLU A 383 -18.67 -30.56 -12.59
CA GLU A 383 -20.11 -30.41 -12.33
C GLU A 383 -20.95 -30.46 -13.62
N ARG A 384 -20.39 -30.01 -14.75
CA ARG A 384 -21.09 -29.99 -16.04
C ARG A 384 -20.94 -31.28 -16.82
N ALA A 385 -19.75 -31.86 -16.75
CA ALA A 385 -19.42 -33.09 -17.44
C ALA A 385 -19.88 -34.34 -16.68
N ASP A 386 -20.28 -34.19 -15.41
CA ASP A 386 -20.52 -35.28 -14.46
C ASP A 386 -19.30 -36.22 -14.40
N ASP A 387 -18.10 -35.63 -14.33
CA ASP A 387 -16.82 -36.34 -14.40
C ASP A 387 -16.10 -36.34 -13.03
N PRO A 388 -16.07 -37.49 -12.32
CA PRO A 388 -15.37 -37.62 -11.06
C PRO A 388 -13.86 -37.36 -11.12
N GLY A 389 -13.22 -37.57 -12.27
CA GLY A 389 -11.79 -37.32 -12.46
C GLY A 389 -11.44 -35.84 -12.30
N LEU A 390 -12.30 -34.96 -12.81
CA LEU A 390 -12.12 -33.51 -12.71
C LEU A 390 -12.26 -33.00 -11.26
N PHE A 391 -13.05 -33.66 -10.42
CA PHE A 391 -13.09 -33.35 -8.99
C PHE A 391 -11.80 -33.73 -8.27
N GLN A 392 -11.16 -34.84 -8.68
CA GLN A 392 -9.87 -35.22 -8.12
C GLN A 392 -8.76 -34.26 -8.56
N GLU A 393 -8.75 -33.84 -9.82
CA GLU A 393 -7.85 -32.79 -10.30
C GLU A 393 -8.05 -31.48 -9.53
N ALA A 394 -9.32 -31.05 -9.35
CA ALA A 394 -9.66 -29.87 -8.56
C ALA A 394 -9.11 -29.96 -7.12
N LEU A 395 -9.28 -31.11 -6.46
CA LEU A 395 -8.77 -31.33 -5.11
C LEU A 395 -7.23 -31.27 -5.05
N ASN A 396 -6.54 -31.80 -6.06
CA ASN A 396 -5.08 -31.75 -6.13
C ASN A 396 -4.58 -30.30 -6.21
N HIS A 397 -5.16 -29.47 -7.09
CA HIS A 397 -4.82 -28.05 -7.18
C HIS A 397 -5.08 -27.31 -5.87
N LEU A 398 -6.23 -27.55 -5.24
CA LEU A 398 -6.57 -26.92 -3.95
C LEU A 398 -5.65 -27.38 -2.81
N THR A 399 -5.16 -28.62 -2.84
CA THR A 399 -4.22 -29.14 -1.84
C THR A 399 -2.84 -28.52 -2.02
N GLU A 400 -2.39 -28.30 -3.26
CA GLU A 400 -1.11 -27.64 -3.54
C GLU A 400 -1.13 -26.13 -3.22
N ALA A 401 -2.32 -25.51 -3.24
CA ALA A 401 -2.48 -24.09 -2.95
C ALA A 401 -2.30 -23.74 -1.45
N ILE A 402 -2.41 -24.72 -0.55
CA ILE A 402 -2.29 -24.59 0.92
C ILE A 402 -0.86 -24.94 1.32
#